data_AF-X1BZX8-F1
#
_entry.id   AF-X1BZX8-F1
#
_cell.length_a   1.000
_cell.length_b   1.000
_cell.length_c   1.000
_cell.angle_alpha   90.00
_cell.angle_beta   90.00
_cell.angle_gamma   90.00
#
_symmetry.space_group_name_H-M   'P 1'
#
loop_
_entity.id
_entity.type
_entity.pdbx_description
1 polymer ?
#
loop_
_entity_poly.entity_id
_entity_poly.type
_entity_poly.pdbx_seq_one_letter_code
_entity_poly.pdbx_strand_id
1 'polypeptide(L)'
;LLWVLHISTTTPMAVFGLDANQHLDTYYDDFPDDAEAFNLVGYITAGAIFYDDADDITPDTDGAYHTVALAGYLANPVMAFIELDCASRTEDWAIRKNWACGDIYRDVGNHNFAIVHPNTPNGNIDIKLSHADIELYLVGIA
;
A
#
# COMPACT_ATOMS: atom_id res chain seq x y z
N LEU A 1 16.63 -1.48 7.93
CA LEU A 1 15.88 -2.63 8.51
C LEU A 1 14.44 -2.15 8.64
N LEU A 2 13.45 -2.84 8.07
CA LEU A 2 12.11 -2.27 7.89
C LEU A 2 11.06 -3.10 8.60
N TRP A 3 10.06 -2.49 9.24
CA TRP A 3 8.99 -3.22 9.91
C TRP A 3 7.64 -3.07 9.18
N VAL A 4 6.89 -4.17 9.08
CA VAL A 4 5.50 -4.20 8.66
C VAL A 4 4.63 -3.98 9.89
N LEU A 5 3.86 -2.91 9.87
CA LEU A 5 3.12 -2.44 11.02
C LEU A 5 1.63 -2.73 10.87
N HIS A 6 1.01 -3.13 11.99
CA HIS A 6 -0.43 -3.13 12.13
C HIS A 6 -0.83 -2.16 13.25
N ILE A 7 -1.56 -1.11 12.91
CA ILE A 7 -2.24 -0.29 13.89
C ILE A 7 -3.65 -0.86 13.98
N SER A 8 -4.00 -1.42 15.15
CA SER A 8 -5.33 -1.78 15.65
C SER A 8 -6.32 -2.58 14.76
N THR A 9 -7.28 -3.24 15.40
CA THR A 9 -8.33 -4.06 14.76
C THR A 9 -9.32 -3.26 13.91
N THR A 10 -9.24 -1.93 13.92
CA THR A 10 -10.13 -1.01 13.18
C THR A 10 -9.39 -0.04 12.26
N THR A 11 -8.04 -0.04 12.24
CA THR A 11 -7.23 0.90 11.43
C THR A 11 -6.48 0.21 10.30
N PRO A 12 -6.13 0.92 9.21
CA PRO A 12 -5.43 0.34 8.08
C PRO A 12 -4.02 -0.13 8.48
N MET A 13 -3.56 -1.22 7.86
CA MET A 13 -2.16 -1.64 7.96
C MET A 13 -1.28 -0.64 7.22
N ALA A 14 -0.04 -0.46 7.65
CA ALA A 14 0.91 0.42 6.99
C ALA A 14 2.33 -0.18 7.01
N VAL A 15 3.15 0.22 6.05
CA VAL A 15 4.57 -0.16 6.00
C VAL A 15 5.39 1.12 6.06
N PHE A 16 6.26 1.20 7.07
CA PHE A 16 7.02 2.42 7.34
C PHE A 16 8.51 2.18 7.27
N GLY A 17 9.19 3.03 6.50
CA GLY A 17 10.65 3.21 6.52
C GLY A 17 11.14 3.55 7.92
N LEU A 18 12.29 3.01 8.31
CA LEU A 18 13.00 3.47 9.51
C LEU A 18 14.29 4.20 9.10
N ASP A 19 14.72 5.12 9.95
CA ASP A 19 16.01 5.76 9.80
C ASP A 19 17.18 4.77 10.03
N ALA A 20 18.41 5.27 9.87
CA ALA A 20 19.62 4.47 10.08
C ALA A 20 19.75 3.92 11.52
N ASN A 21 19.07 4.52 12.50
CA ASN A 21 19.06 4.11 13.90
C ASN A 21 17.89 3.17 14.23
N GLN A 22 17.08 2.80 13.24
CA GLN A 22 15.87 2.00 13.41
C GLN A 22 14.83 2.70 14.29
N HIS A 23 14.74 4.02 14.20
CA HIS A 23 13.73 4.80 14.89
C HIS A 23 12.51 5.06 14.01
N LEU A 24 11.33 4.99 14.64
CA LEU A 24 10.07 5.44 14.08
C LEU A 24 9.49 6.50 15.02
N ASP A 25 9.40 7.72 14.53
CA ASP A 25 8.74 8.82 15.25
C ASP A 25 7.26 8.84 14.86
N THR A 26 6.40 8.33 15.74
CA THR A 26 4.95 8.47 15.57
C THR A 26 4.45 9.67 16.38
N TYR A 27 3.61 10.50 15.75
CA TYR A 27 2.77 11.43 16.50
C TYR A 27 1.57 10.63 17.01
N TYR A 28 1.68 10.10 18.22
CA TYR A 28 0.59 9.40 18.90
C TYR A 28 0.21 10.21 20.13
N ASP A 29 -1.07 10.59 20.25
CA ASP A 29 -1.58 11.11 21.51
C ASP A 29 -1.53 9.98 22.54
N ASP A 30 -0.75 10.17 23.60
CA ASP A 30 -0.41 9.18 24.62
C ASP A 30 -1.67 8.71 25.36
N PHE A 31 -2.27 7.60 24.93
CA PHE A 31 -3.33 6.89 25.64
C PHE A 31 -2.76 5.59 26.24
N PRO A 32 -2.19 5.64 27.46
CA PRO A 32 -1.36 4.57 28.01
C PRO A 32 -2.07 3.23 28.30
N ASP A 33 -3.40 3.13 28.13
CA ASP A 33 -4.19 1.98 28.59
C ASP A 33 -5.25 1.45 27.57
N ASP A 34 -5.20 1.84 26.30
CA ASP A 34 -6.29 1.53 25.35
C ASP A 34 -6.01 0.39 24.37
N ALA A 35 -7.09 -0.25 23.90
CA ALA A 35 -7.12 -1.32 22.91
C ALA A 35 -6.58 -0.91 21.50
N GLU A 36 -5.99 0.27 21.39
CA GLU A 36 -5.48 0.91 20.18
C GLU A 36 -3.94 0.94 20.13
N ALA A 37 -3.26 0.10 20.91
CA ALA A 37 -1.81 0.03 20.93
C ALA A 37 -1.20 -0.15 19.53
N PHE A 38 -0.06 0.53 19.32
CA PHE A 38 0.78 0.35 18.14
C PHE A 38 1.40 -1.06 18.17
N ASN A 39 0.94 -1.95 17.28
CA ASN A 39 1.33 -3.35 17.28
C ASN A 39 2.23 -3.68 16.10
N LEU A 40 3.46 -4.07 16.42
CA LEU A 40 4.37 -4.58 15.41
C LEU A 40 3.99 -6.01 15.02
N VAL A 41 3.64 -6.23 13.73
CA VAL A 41 3.20 -7.55 13.24
C VAL A 41 4.30 -8.30 12.48
N GLY A 42 5.30 -7.60 11.93
CA GLY A 42 6.44 -8.27 11.30
C GLY A 42 7.49 -7.30 10.78
N TYR A 43 8.53 -7.81 10.12
CA TYR A 43 9.56 -6.96 9.50
C TYR A 43 10.24 -7.63 8.31
N ILE A 44 10.65 -6.77 7.38
CA ILE A 44 11.38 -7.11 6.16
C ILE A 44 12.85 -6.75 6.40
N THR A 45 13.69 -7.78 6.46
CA THR A 45 15.13 -7.63 6.72
C THR A 45 15.97 -7.57 5.45
N ALA A 46 15.46 -8.11 4.35
CA ALA A 46 16.13 -8.19 3.06
C ALA A 46 15.11 -8.47 1.95
N GLY A 47 15.55 -8.31 0.70
CA GLY A 47 14.77 -8.69 -0.48
C GLY A 47 13.74 -7.65 -0.92
N ALA A 48 13.63 -6.52 -0.25
CA ALA A 48 12.80 -5.40 -0.67
C ALA A 48 13.64 -4.13 -0.90
N ILE A 49 13.18 -3.31 -1.83
CA ILE A 49 13.72 -1.98 -2.16
C ILE A 49 12.58 -0.99 -1.96
N PHE A 50 12.81 0.02 -1.13
CA PHE A 50 11.91 1.15 -0.95
C PHE A 50 12.54 2.38 -1.57
N TYR A 51 11.71 3.22 -2.16
CA TYR A 51 12.17 4.42 -2.84
C TYR A 51 12.30 5.58 -1.86
N ASP A 52 13.20 6.51 -2.17
CA ASP A 52 13.33 7.76 -1.41
C ASP A 52 12.07 8.63 -1.60
N ASP A 53 11.53 8.63 -2.83
CA ASP A 53 10.25 9.24 -3.21
C ASP A 53 9.36 8.18 -3.86
N ALA A 54 8.06 8.21 -3.57
CA ALA A 54 7.13 7.27 -4.16
C ALA A 54 6.79 7.63 -5.62
N ASP A 55 6.63 6.62 -6.46
CA ASP A 55 6.24 6.81 -7.86
C ASP A 55 4.71 6.80 -8.00
N ASP A 56 4.15 7.84 -8.61
CA ASP A 56 2.72 7.89 -8.93
C ASP A 56 2.39 6.88 -10.04
N ILE A 57 1.50 5.94 -9.71
CA ILE A 57 1.02 4.88 -10.59
C ILE A 57 -0.52 4.94 -10.76
N THR A 58 -1.12 6.09 -10.48
CA THR A 58 -2.57 6.31 -10.52
C THR A 58 -3.09 6.09 -11.95
N PRO A 59 -3.98 5.11 -12.18
CA PRO A 59 -4.65 4.94 -13.47
C PRO A 59 -5.81 5.94 -13.65
N ASP A 60 -6.42 5.94 -14.83
CA ASP A 60 -7.64 6.72 -15.08
C ASP A 60 -8.78 6.29 -14.12
N THR A 61 -9.52 7.27 -13.62
CA THR A 61 -10.72 7.02 -12.79
C THR A 61 -11.98 7.08 -13.64
N ASP A 62 -12.45 5.93 -14.11
CA ASP A 62 -13.69 5.78 -14.87
C ASP A 62 -14.59 4.64 -14.35
N GLY A 63 -14.27 4.09 -13.17
CA GLY A 63 -14.96 2.94 -12.59
C GLY A 63 -14.71 1.62 -13.33
N ALA A 64 -13.76 1.56 -14.27
CA ALA A 64 -13.25 0.35 -14.87
C ALA A 64 -11.94 -0.11 -14.22
N TYR A 65 -11.53 -1.34 -14.55
CA TYR A 65 -10.22 -1.84 -14.20
C TYR A 65 -9.20 -1.41 -15.25
N HIS A 66 -8.12 -0.79 -14.79
CA HIS A 66 -6.98 -0.41 -15.59
C HIS A 66 -5.77 -1.25 -15.19
N THR A 67 -5.04 -1.72 -16.20
CA THR A 67 -3.81 -2.46 -15.97
C THR A 67 -2.66 -1.49 -15.74
N VAL A 68 -2.03 -1.59 -14.58
CA VAL A 68 -0.80 -0.88 -14.23
C VAL A 68 0.37 -1.85 -14.38
N ALA A 69 1.35 -1.48 -15.21
CA ALA A 69 2.51 -2.29 -15.50
C ALA A 69 3.67 -1.94 -14.55
N LEU A 70 4.09 -2.89 -13.71
CA LEU A 70 5.20 -2.67 -12.78
C LEU A 70 6.55 -3.21 -13.28
N ALA A 71 6.59 -3.76 -14.50
CA ALA A 71 7.80 -4.33 -15.09
C ALA A 71 8.94 -3.31 -15.30
N GLY A 72 8.63 -2.02 -15.32
CA GLY A 72 9.62 -0.95 -15.38
C GLY A 72 10.42 -0.75 -14.08
N TYR A 73 9.89 -1.22 -12.95
CA TYR A 73 10.46 -0.99 -11.63
C TYR A 73 11.49 -2.05 -11.21
N LEU A 74 11.36 -3.31 -11.66
CA LEU A 74 12.39 -4.35 -11.57
C LEU A 74 12.12 -5.45 -12.59
N ALA A 75 13.15 -6.25 -12.91
CA ALA A 75 13.04 -7.37 -13.85
C ALA A 75 12.06 -8.48 -13.42
N ASN A 76 11.64 -8.54 -12.15
CA ASN A 76 10.62 -9.44 -11.60
C ASN A 76 10.18 -9.01 -10.18
N PRO A 77 9.27 -8.04 -10.01
CA PRO A 77 8.68 -7.80 -8.69
C PRO A 77 7.78 -8.99 -8.32
N VAL A 78 8.07 -9.61 -7.18
CA VAL A 78 7.24 -10.62 -6.53
C VAL A 78 6.19 -9.93 -5.65
N MET A 79 6.53 -8.76 -5.08
CA MET A 79 5.61 -7.95 -4.29
C MET A 79 5.76 -6.46 -4.63
N ALA A 80 4.65 -5.74 -4.56
CA ALA A 80 4.57 -4.30 -4.62
C ALA A 80 3.98 -3.77 -3.30
N PHE A 81 4.57 -2.69 -2.80
CA PHE A 81 4.08 -1.94 -1.64
C PHE A 81 3.48 -0.64 -2.17
N ILE A 82 2.19 -0.45 -1.93
CA ILE A 82 1.42 0.66 -2.50
C ILE A 82 0.76 1.42 -1.37
N GLU A 83 0.92 2.74 -1.39
CA GLU A 83 0.12 3.67 -0.62
C GLU A 83 -1.02 4.20 -1.49
N LEU A 84 -2.19 4.34 -0.90
CA LEU A 84 -3.34 5.00 -1.50
C LEU A 84 -3.65 6.24 -0.66
N ASP A 85 -3.76 7.39 -1.32
CA ASP A 85 -4.21 8.65 -0.70
C ASP A 85 -5.55 9.05 -1.31
N CYS A 86 -6.44 9.67 -0.53
CA CYS A 86 -7.69 10.22 -1.04
C CYS A 86 -8.13 11.45 -0.26
N ALA A 87 -8.20 12.58 -0.96
CA ALA A 87 -8.67 13.84 -0.41
C ALA A 87 -10.18 13.84 -0.06
N SER A 88 -11.00 13.07 -0.78
CA SER A 88 -12.47 13.02 -0.59
C SER A 88 -12.87 12.30 0.71
N ARG A 89 -12.02 11.40 1.23
CA ARG A 89 -12.24 10.49 2.37
C ARG A 89 -13.49 9.62 2.16
N THR A 90 -13.35 8.29 2.23
CA THR A 90 -14.42 7.27 2.05
C THR A 90 -14.73 6.86 0.60
N GLU A 91 -13.76 6.94 -0.29
CA GLU A 91 -13.92 6.48 -1.68
C GLU A 91 -13.47 5.03 -1.87
N ASP A 92 -14.18 4.29 -2.72
CA ASP A 92 -13.95 2.88 -2.98
C ASP A 92 -12.81 2.66 -3.99
N TRP A 93 -11.94 1.71 -3.68
CA TRP A 93 -10.92 1.21 -4.59
C TRP A 93 -10.87 -0.31 -4.58
N ALA A 94 -10.33 -0.90 -5.64
CA ALA A 94 -10.07 -2.33 -5.71
C ALA A 94 -8.80 -2.62 -6.49
N ILE A 95 -7.98 -3.55 -5.99
CA ILE A 95 -6.82 -4.10 -6.69
C ILE A 95 -7.02 -5.60 -6.90
N ARG A 96 -6.75 -6.07 -8.12
CA ARG A 96 -6.73 -7.48 -8.47
C ARG A 96 -5.30 -7.94 -8.76
N LYS A 97 -5.02 -9.14 -8.28
CA LYS A 97 -3.83 -9.92 -8.62
C LYS A 97 -4.23 -11.22 -9.30
N ASN A 98 -3.32 -11.82 -10.06
CA ASN A 98 -3.43 -13.17 -10.63
C ASN A 98 -4.77 -13.46 -11.33
N TRP A 99 -5.29 -12.50 -12.11
CA TRP A 99 -6.60 -12.59 -12.75
C TRP A 99 -7.76 -12.91 -11.80
N ALA A 100 -7.65 -12.52 -10.53
CA ALA A 100 -8.73 -12.66 -9.57
C ALA A 100 -10.00 -12.02 -10.13
N CYS A 101 -11.11 -12.76 -10.07
CA CYS A 101 -12.39 -12.37 -10.69
C CYS A 101 -13.39 -11.74 -9.70
N GLY A 102 -13.00 -11.56 -8.44
CA GLY A 102 -13.82 -10.90 -7.42
C GLY A 102 -13.38 -9.47 -7.19
N ASP A 103 -14.34 -8.55 -7.10
CA ASP A 103 -14.08 -7.22 -6.61
C ASP A 103 -13.92 -7.27 -5.09
N ILE A 104 -12.77 -6.84 -4.60
CA ILE A 104 -12.55 -6.57 -3.17
C ILE A 104 -12.46 -5.07 -3.04
N TYR A 105 -13.59 -4.43 -2.74
CA TYR A 105 -13.61 -3.01 -2.46
C TYR A 105 -13.15 -2.74 -1.03
N ARG A 106 -12.40 -1.64 -0.90
CA ARG A 106 -12.01 -1.01 0.36
C ARG A 106 -12.20 0.48 0.20
N ASP A 107 -12.46 1.14 1.31
CA ASP A 107 -12.50 2.59 1.40
C ASP A 107 -11.09 3.16 1.58
N VAL A 108 -10.81 4.29 0.91
CA VAL A 108 -9.64 5.12 1.20
C VAL A 108 -10.06 6.15 2.25
N GLY A 109 -9.87 5.80 3.52
CA GLY A 109 -10.11 6.67 4.67
C GLY A 109 -8.98 7.66 4.92
N ASN A 110 -8.55 8.42 3.89
CA ASN A 110 -7.32 9.24 3.81
C ASN A 110 -6.12 8.43 3.29
N HIS A 111 -5.29 7.84 4.16
CA HIS A 111 -4.19 6.98 3.71
C HIS A 111 -4.52 5.50 3.97
N ASN A 112 -4.29 4.65 2.97
CA ASN A 112 -4.38 3.19 3.09
C ASN A 112 -3.17 2.53 2.43
N PHE A 113 -2.89 1.28 2.76
CA PHE A 113 -1.77 0.56 2.17
C PHE A 113 -2.19 -0.81 1.65
N ALA A 114 -1.54 -1.21 0.56
CA ALA A 114 -1.68 -2.53 -0.03
C ALA A 114 -0.32 -3.18 -0.22
N ILE A 115 -0.22 -4.45 0.17
CA ILE A 115 0.88 -5.33 -0.22
C ILE A 115 0.31 -6.31 -1.24
N VAL A 116 0.77 -6.20 -2.48
CA VAL A 116 0.20 -6.92 -3.61
C VAL A 116 1.26 -7.79 -4.25
N HIS A 117 0.93 -9.04 -4.56
CA HIS A 117 1.77 -9.88 -5.41
C HIS A 117 1.36 -9.65 -6.86
N PRO A 118 2.16 -8.98 -7.71
CA PRO A 118 1.81 -8.73 -9.10
C PRO A 118 1.59 -10.03 -9.90
N ASN A 119 0.86 -9.91 -11.01
CA ASN A 119 0.65 -11.01 -11.95
C ASN A 119 2.00 -11.44 -12.54
N THR A 120 2.49 -12.62 -12.18
CA THR A 120 3.68 -13.20 -12.83
C THR A 120 3.29 -13.88 -14.16
N PRO A 121 4.15 -13.79 -15.20
CA PRO A 121 5.48 -13.16 -15.23
C PRO A 121 5.47 -11.67 -15.59
N ASN A 122 4.32 -11.08 -15.94
CA ASN A 122 4.27 -9.76 -16.58
C ASN A 122 4.44 -8.58 -15.60
N GLY A 123 4.33 -8.80 -14.29
CA GLY A 123 4.46 -7.76 -13.26
C GLY A 123 3.27 -6.80 -13.23
N ASN A 124 2.10 -7.20 -13.71
CA ASN A 124 0.94 -6.30 -13.81
C ASN A 124 0.04 -6.40 -12.58
N ILE A 125 -0.64 -5.32 -12.25
CA ILE A 125 -1.80 -5.31 -11.35
C ILE A 125 -2.96 -4.63 -12.06
N ASP A 126 -4.19 -5.02 -11.72
CA ASP A 126 -5.37 -4.34 -12.24
C ASP A 126 -6.02 -3.55 -11.12
N ILE A 127 -6.30 -2.28 -11.36
CA ILE A 127 -6.75 -1.34 -10.34
C ILE A 127 -8.05 -0.67 -10.83
N LYS A 128 -8.99 -0.48 -9.92
CA LYS A 128 -10.23 0.25 -10.16
C LYS A 128 -10.44 1.28 -9.06
N LEU A 129 -10.75 2.51 -9.46
CA LEU A 129 -10.99 3.65 -8.58
C LEU A 129 -12.42 4.16 -8.75
N SER A 130 -13.11 4.48 -7.64
CA SER A 130 -14.44 5.12 -7.67
C SER A 130 -14.38 6.62 -7.86
N HIS A 131 -13.23 7.25 -7.56
CA HIS A 131 -13.10 8.70 -7.49
C HIS A 131 -11.74 9.19 -8.01
N ALA A 132 -11.75 10.37 -8.63
CA ALA A 132 -10.55 10.98 -9.23
C ALA A 132 -9.54 11.49 -8.20
N ASP A 133 -9.99 11.69 -6.96
CA ASP A 133 -9.14 12.12 -5.85
C ASP A 133 -8.37 10.96 -5.20
N ILE A 134 -8.56 9.71 -5.67
CA ILE A 134 -7.74 8.60 -5.19
C ILE A 134 -6.46 8.57 -6.00
N GLU A 135 -5.33 8.67 -5.29
CA GLU A 135 -3.98 8.59 -5.86
C GLU A 135 -3.28 7.33 -5.33
N LEU A 136 -2.46 6.71 -6.18
CA LEU A 136 -1.72 5.49 -5.87
C LEU A 136 -0.23 5.72 -6.04
N TYR A 137 0.50 5.45 -4.96
CA TYR A 137 1.93 5.67 -4.87
C TYR A 137 2.65 4.35 -4.64
N LEU A 138 3.52 3.96 -5.58
CA LEU A 138 4.41 2.82 -5.43
C LEU A 138 5.58 3.22 -4.52
N VAL A 139 5.58 2.72 -3.29
CA VAL A 139 6.61 3.07 -2.28
C VAL A 139 7.76 2.08 -2.26
N GLY A 140 7.58 0.89 -2.85
CA GLY A 140 8.63 -0.10 -2.95
C GLY A 140 8.20 -1.42 -3.60
N ILE A 141 9.17 -2.33 -3.73
CA ILE A 141 9.04 -3.64 -4.37
C ILE A 141 9.91 -4.70 -3.68
N ALA A 142 9.58 -5.98 -3.85
CA ALA A 142 10.38 -7.12 -3.40
C ALA A 142 10.33 -8.28 -4.40
#